data_AF-K8EI65-F1
#
_entry.id   AF-K8EI65-F1
#
_cell.length_a   1.000
_cell.length_b   1.000
_cell.length_c   1.000
_cell.angle_alpha   90.00
_cell.angle_beta   90.00
_cell.angle_gamma   90.00
#
_symmetry.space_group_name_H-M   'P 1'
#
loop_
_entity.id
_entity.type
_entity.pdbx_description
1 polymer ?
#
loop_
_entity_poly.entity_id
_entity_poly.type
_entity_poly.pdbx_seq_one_letter_code
_entity_poly.pdbx_strand_id
1 'polypeptide(L)'
;MNKTKRMKKNIIVTKSGMEEDAIDAYNNASPMPPNVAPEEFERFYQLISCETTEEVIAKAEEFGEQGVLTEGVVAAAHAMLEESKKRNDDERVIASLQGVLSFLVQLYQKYNAPPTLGVIDNIIREWQIMAEKGETTDEKMKEIVQTVAKEGNVELAELAGAVDGFKASMDEQDVQFEQQEEELRSRPEGVTPEVDEELTQMRTMRLAAKEQMVLVGKMVKEIM
;
A
#
# COMPACT_ATOMS: atom_id res chain seq x y z
N MET A 1 10.33 61.41 23.18
CA MET A 1 10.05 60.73 21.90
C MET A 1 11.32 60.04 21.43
N ASN A 2 11.42 58.72 21.59
CA ASN A 2 12.53 57.95 21.07
C ASN A 2 12.05 56.58 20.55
N LYS A 3 12.56 56.21 19.39
CA LYS A 3 12.23 55.03 18.59
C LYS A 3 12.81 53.76 19.22
N THR A 4 12.06 52.66 19.24
CA THR A 4 12.69 51.32 19.25
C THR A 4 11.96 50.36 18.31
N LYS A 5 12.75 49.81 17.40
CA LYS A 5 12.44 48.90 16.30
C LYS A 5 12.50 47.45 16.81
N ARG A 6 11.65 46.58 16.25
CA ARG A 6 11.80 45.12 16.02
C ARG A 6 12.13 44.22 17.23
N MET A 7 11.42 43.08 17.34
CA MET A 7 11.82 41.82 16.67
C MET A 7 10.72 40.76 16.79
N LYS A 8 10.43 40.10 15.66
CA LYS A 8 9.74 38.80 15.61
C LYS A 8 10.61 37.80 16.38
N LYS A 9 10.12 37.24 17.48
CA LYS A 9 10.73 36.05 18.07
C LYS A 9 10.25 34.84 17.27
N ASN A 10 11.12 34.36 16.39
CA ASN A 10 11.10 32.97 15.97
C ASN A 10 11.16 32.12 17.24
N ILE A 11 10.06 31.42 17.56
CA ILE A 11 10.09 30.36 18.55
C ILE A 11 10.78 29.18 17.86
N ILE A 12 12.09 29.13 18.03
CA ILE A 12 12.84 27.88 17.89
C ILE A 12 12.43 27.08 19.12
N VAL A 13 11.60 26.05 18.94
CA VAL A 13 11.31 25.08 20.00
C VAL A 13 12.60 24.29 20.23
N THR A 14 13.41 24.76 21.16
CA THR A 14 14.56 24.02 21.68
C THR A 14 14.07 22.91 22.60
N LYS A 15 14.70 21.73 22.44
CA LYS A 15 14.44 20.41 23.04
C LYS A 15 14.50 20.32 24.59
N SER A 16 14.16 21.37 25.33
CA SER A 16 14.37 21.47 26.78
C SER A 16 13.11 21.89 27.55
N GLY A 17 12.03 21.12 27.38
CA GLY A 17 10.77 21.36 28.09
C GLY A 17 9.71 20.29 27.85
N MET A 18 10.11 19.04 27.62
CA MET A 18 9.18 17.93 27.76
C MET A 18 9.22 17.53 29.24
N GLU A 19 8.09 17.69 29.93
CA GLU A 19 7.90 17.16 31.29
C GLU A 19 8.26 15.67 31.28
N GLU A 20 8.85 15.19 32.37
CA GLU A 20 9.38 13.82 32.54
C GLU A 20 8.32 12.76 32.14
N ASP A 21 7.05 13.06 32.40
CA ASP A 21 5.88 12.26 32.03
C ASP A 21 5.65 12.14 30.51
N ALA A 22 6.02 13.16 29.71
CA ALA A 22 5.91 13.13 28.26
C ALA A 22 7.06 12.33 27.63
N ILE A 23 8.23 12.31 28.26
CA ILE A 23 9.36 11.46 27.86
C ILE A 23 9.06 10.01 28.21
N ASP A 24 8.49 9.74 29.38
CA ASP A 24 8.07 8.40 29.78
C ASP A 24 6.86 7.90 28.97
N ALA A 25 5.91 8.76 28.62
CA ALA A 25 4.84 8.43 27.67
C ALA A 25 5.37 8.20 26.25
N TYR A 26 6.39 8.96 25.80
CA TYR A 26 7.07 8.73 24.52
C TYR A 26 7.91 7.44 24.52
N ASN A 27 8.53 7.09 25.64
CA ASN A 27 9.30 5.86 25.81
C ASN A 27 8.40 4.62 26.03
N ASN A 28 7.18 4.80 26.56
CA ASN A 28 6.16 3.75 26.73
C ASN A 28 5.20 3.64 25.53
N ALA A 29 5.06 4.69 24.71
CA ALA A 29 4.51 4.56 23.36
C ALA A 29 5.50 3.72 22.55
N SER A 30 4.98 2.73 21.81
CA SER A 30 5.80 1.67 21.18
C SER A 30 7.11 2.19 20.59
N PRO A 31 8.25 1.53 20.90
CA PRO A 31 9.54 1.97 20.39
C PRO A 31 9.50 2.10 18.87
N MET A 32 9.97 3.25 18.38
CA MET A 32 10.16 3.49 16.95
C MET A 32 10.90 2.29 16.33
N PRO A 33 10.34 1.63 15.30
CA PRO A 33 11.01 0.49 14.70
C PRO A 33 12.38 0.91 14.13
N PRO A 34 13.42 0.07 14.27
CA PRO A 34 14.81 0.48 14.05
C PRO A 34 15.16 0.88 12.61
N ASN A 35 14.27 0.62 11.64
CA ASN A 35 14.47 0.86 10.21
C ASN A 35 13.54 1.94 9.63
N VAL A 36 12.92 2.77 10.46
CA VAL A 36 11.97 3.80 10.03
C VAL A 36 12.54 5.19 10.30
N ALA A 37 12.47 6.07 9.30
CA ALA A 37 12.88 7.46 9.47
C ALA A 37 11.95 8.19 10.48
N PRO A 38 12.49 9.03 11.38
CA PRO A 38 11.69 9.68 12.42
C PRO A 38 10.50 10.48 11.88
N GLU A 39 10.65 11.18 10.74
CA GLU A 39 9.55 11.96 10.16
C GLU A 39 8.41 11.07 9.64
N GLU A 40 8.73 9.89 9.12
CA GLU A 40 7.74 8.94 8.61
C GLU A 40 7.00 8.24 9.74
N PHE A 41 7.72 7.89 10.81
CA PHE A 41 7.11 7.38 12.02
C PHE A 41 6.20 8.42 12.69
N GLU A 42 6.60 9.69 12.74
CA GLU A 42 5.79 10.77 13.29
C GLU A 42 4.46 10.92 12.53
N ARG A 43 4.48 10.87 11.19
CA ARG A 43 3.26 10.89 10.37
C ARG A 43 2.35 9.70 10.67
N PHE A 44 2.91 8.50 10.74
CA PHE A 44 2.12 7.32 11.13
C PHE A 44 1.55 7.46 12.55
N TYR A 45 2.35 7.96 13.50
CA TYR A 45 1.93 8.17 14.88
C TYR A 45 0.76 9.17 14.98
N GLN A 46 0.77 10.24 14.17
CA GLN A 46 -0.33 11.20 14.10
C GLN A 46 -1.65 10.58 13.63
N LEU A 47 -1.61 9.48 12.87
CA LEU A 47 -2.80 8.73 12.44
C LEU A 47 -3.33 7.87 13.58
N ILE A 48 -2.47 7.06 14.22
CA ILE A 48 -2.92 6.18 15.32
C ILE A 48 -3.25 6.93 16.62
N SER A 49 -2.88 8.21 16.71
CA SER A 49 -3.25 9.11 17.82
C SER A 49 -4.63 9.76 17.64
N CYS A 50 -5.30 9.56 16.51
CA CYS A 50 -6.68 10.02 16.32
C CYS A 50 -7.63 9.24 17.23
N GLU A 51 -8.67 9.90 17.75
CA GLU A 51 -9.60 9.29 18.72
C GLU A 51 -10.66 8.43 18.03
N THR A 52 -10.92 8.70 16.75
CA THR A 52 -11.99 8.06 15.97
C THR A 52 -11.49 7.58 14.61
N THR A 53 -12.16 6.56 14.06
CA THR A 53 -11.86 6.02 12.73
C THR A 53 -12.05 7.08 11.64
N GLU A 54 -13.07 7.93 11.76
CA GLU A 54 -13.34 9.00 10.80
C GLU A 54 -12.20 10.02 10.73
N GLU A 55 -11.58 10.34 11.87
CA GLU A 55 -10.42 11.23 11.93
C GLU A 55 -9.16 10.59 11.33
N VAL A 56 -8.97 9.28 11.51
CA VAL A 56 -7.88 8.54 10.85
C VAL A 56 -8.02 8.63 9.33
N ILE A 57 -9.24 8.38 8.82
CA ILE A 57 -9.54 8.42 7.38
C ILE A 57 -9.28 9.81 6.82
N ALA A 58 -9.89 10.84 7.41
CA ALA A 58 -9.76 12.22 6.93
C ALA A 58 -8.31 12.70 6.92
N LYS A 59 -7.54 12.38 7.96
CA LYS A 59 -6.13 12.77 8.06
C LYS A 59 -5.23 12.01 7.09
N ALA A 60 -5.49 10.72 6.88
CA ALA A 60 -4.76 9.94 5.88
C ALA A 60 -5.04 10.45 4.46
N GLU A 61 -6.28 10.84 4.15
CA GLU A 61 -6.65 11.44 2.87
C GLU A 61 -5.94 12.78 2.66
N GLU A 62 -5.93 13.63 3.70
CA GLU A 62 -5.16 14.87 3.70
C GLU A 62 -3.66 14.61 3.41
N PHE A 63 -3.06 13.58 4.03
CA PHE A 63 -1.67 13.22 3.77
C PHE A 63 -1.44 12.77 2.32
N GLY A 64 -2.39 12.04 1.76
CA GLY A 64 -2.39 11.66 0.35
C GLY A 64 -2.43 12.87 -0.57
N GLU A 65 -3.35 13.79 -0.34
CA GLU A 65 -3.50 15.04 -1.13
C GLU A 65 -2.27 15.96 -1.04
N GLN A 66 -1.61 16.00 0.12
CA GLN A 66 -0.41 16.79 0.34
C GLN A 66 0.88 16.10 -0.15
N GLY A 67 0.79 14.84 -0.62
CA GLY A 67 1.95 14.05 -1.05
C GLY A 67 2.91 13.67 0.08
N VAL A 68 2.42 13.64 1.32
CA VAL A 68 3.21 13.27 2.51
C VAL A 68 2.86 11.86 3.03
N LEU A 69 1.86 11.20 2.43
CA LEU A 69 1.67 9.76 2.54
C LEU A 69 2.68 9.06 1.62
N THR A 70 3.83 8.70 2.18
CA THR A 70 4.95 8.07 1.44
C THR A 70 5.02 6.56 1.74
N GLU A 71 5.83 5.82 0.97
CA GLU A 71 6.20 4.44 1.29
C GLU A 71 6.78 4.30 2.71
N GLY A 72 7.50 5.33 3.19
CA GLY A 72 8.04 5.36 4.54
C GLY A 72 6.97 5.36 5.62
N VAL A 73 5.84 6.06 5.42
CA VAL A 73 4.70 6.05 6.35
C VAL A 73 4.04 4.67 6.39
N VAL A 74 3.91 4.01 5.23
CA VAL A 74 3.39 2.64 5.14
C VAL A 74 4.35 1.64 5.83
N ALA A 75 5.65 1.78 5.62
CA ALA A 75 6.67 0.97 6.26
C ALA A 75 6.67 1.15 7.79
N ALA A 76 6.41 2.36 8.29
CA ALA A 76 6.24 2.64 9.70
C ALA A 76 5.05 1.87 10.30
N ALA A 77 3.90 1.89 9.62
CA ALA A 77 2.71 1.14 10.01
C ALA A 77 2.97 -0.38 10.03
N HIS A 78 3.65 -0.91 9.00
CA HIS A 78 4.02 -2.31 8.92
C HIS A 78 4.96 -2.73 10.05
N ALA A 79 6.01 -1.94 10.29
CA ALA A 79 6.98 -2.25 11.32
C ALA A 79 6.38 -2.21 12.74
N MET A 80 5.44 -1.30 12.99
CA MET A 80 4.66 -1.27 14.23
C MET A 80 3.79 -2.51 14.41
N LEU A 81 3.10 -2.95 13.35
CA LEU A 81 2.30 -4.18 13.36
C LEU A 81 3.17 -5.41 13.69
N GLU A 82 4.33 -5.54 13.06
CA GLU A 82 5.24 -6.65 13.31
C GLU A 82 5.82 -6.65 14.73
N GLU A 83 6.15 -5.48 15.29
CA GLU A 83 6.57 -5.39 16.69
C GLU A 83 5.42 -5.73 17.64
N SER A 84 4.20 -5.31 17.34
CA SER A 84 3.01 -5.64 18.16
C SER A 84 2.72 -7.15 18.17
N LYS A 85 2.85 -7.81 17.02
CA LYS A 85 2.78 -9.28 16.91
C LYS A 85 3.89 -9.97 17.71
N LYS A 86 5.14 -9.50 17.62
CA LYS A 86 6.28 -10.08 18.37
C LYS A 86 6.10 -9.96 19.88
N ARG A 87 5.54 -8.85 20.35
CA ARG A 87 5.22 -8.63 21.77
C ARG A 87 3.99 -9.42 22.24
N ASN A 88 3.25 -10.01 21.31
CA ASN A 88 2.00 -10.71 21.58
C ASN A 88 1.00 -9.79 22.30
N ASP A 89 0.86 -8.56 21.78
CA ASP A 89 -0.11 -7.58 22.24
C ASP A 89 -1.56 -8.10 22.01
N ASP A 90 -2.56 -7.43 22.58
CA ASP A 90 -3.99 -7.79 22.46
C ASP A 90 -4.39 -7.97 20.98
N GLU A 91 -5.08 -9.06 20.65
CA GLU A 91 -5.50 -9.39 19.28
C GLU A 91 -6.31 -8.27 18.62
N ARG A 92 -7.07 -7.50 19.40
CA ARG A 92 -7.82 -6.34 18.91
C ARG A 92 -6.90 -5.22 18.46
N VAL A 93 -5.79 -5.00 19.17
CA VAL A 93 -4.76 -4.00 18.81
C VAL A 93 -4.07 -4.42 17.51
N ILE A 94 -3.72 -5.70 17.38
CA ILE A 94 -3.12 -6.26 16.16
C ILE A 94 -4.10 -6.12 14.98
N ALA A 95 -5.36 -6.47 15.16
CA ALA A 95 -6.40 -6.35 14.14
C ALA A 95 -6.63 -4.88 13.71
N SER A 96 -6.66 -3.94 14.66
CA SER A 96 -6.77 -2.51 14.36
C SER A 96 -5.56 -1.99 13.57
N LEU A 97 -4.34 -2.34 13.97
CA LEU A 97 -3.12 -1.96 13.25
C LEU A 97 -3.09 -2.53 11.83
N GLN A 98 -3.55 -3.77 11.67
CA GLN A 98 -3.67 -4.41 10.36
C GLN A 98 -4.71 -3.72 9.46
N GLY A 99 -5.84 -3.28 10.05
CA GLY A 99 -6.85 -2.47 9.36
C GLY A 99 -6.30 -1.13 8.89
N VAL A 100 -5.61 -0.40 9.76
CA VAL A 100 -4.97 0.89 9.44
C VAL A 100 -3.91 0.71 8.35
N LEU A 101 -3.04 -0.30 8.46
CA LEU A 101 -2.03 -0.60 7.44
C LEU A 101 -2.68 -0.86 6.08
N SER A 102 -3.71 -1.72 6.03
CA SER A 102 -4.42 -2.05 4.79
C SER A 102 -5.02 -0.80 4.13
N PHE A 103 -5.63 0.07 4.93
CA PHE A 103 -6.17 1.33 4.45
C PHE A 103 -5.08 2.28 3.92
N LEU A 104 -3.95 2.41 4.63
CA LEU A 104 -2.84 3.26 4.19
C LEU A 104 -2.19 2.74 2.92
N VAL A 105 -2.08 1.42 2.72
CA VAL A 105 -1.61 0.82 1.47
C VAL A 105 -2.52 1.20 0.31
N GLN A 106 -3.84 1.05 0.47
CA GLN A 106 -4.81 1.42 -0.57
C GLN A 106 -4.75 2.91 -0.90
N LEU A 107 -4.64 3.75 0.14
CA LEU A 107 -4.62 5.20 -0.03
C LEU A 107 -3.31 5.67 -0.65
N TYR A 108 -2.18 5.09 -0.25
CA TYR A 108 -0.88 5.32 -0.87
C TYR A 108 -0.92 4.96 -2.35
N GLN A 109 -1.48 3.81 -2.71
CA GLN A 109 -1.66 3.40 -4.11
C GLN A 109 -2.58 4.34 -4.89
N LYS A 110 -3.63 4.89 -4.26
CA LYS A 110 -4.53 5.86 -4.91
C LYS A 110 -3.81 7.17 -5.28
N TYR A 111 -3.04 7.74 -4.35
CA TYR A 111 -2.38 9.04 -4.56
C TYR A 111 -1.02 8.95 -5.26
N ASN A 112 -0.35 7.81 -5.13
CA ASN A 112 0.95 7.54 -5.74
C ASN A 112 0.86 6.42 -6.78
N ALA A 113 -0.32 6.23 -7.39
CA ALA A 113 -0.52 5.26 -8.47
C ALA A 113 0.59 5.49 -9.50
N PRO A 114 1.55 4.57 -9.64
CA PRO A 114 2.66 4.82 -10.52
C PRO A 114 2.12 4.95 -11.94
N PRO A 115 2.68 5.80 -12.81
CA PRO A 115 2.26 5.90 -14.21
C PRO A 115 2.22 4.52 -14.91
N THR A 116 3.07 3.62 -14.45
CA THR A 116 3.11 2.21 -14.86
C THR A 116 1.82 1.44 -14.60
N LEU A 117 1.03 1.75 -13.56
CA LEU A 117 -0.26 1.10 -13.30
C LEU A 117 -1.25 1.37 -14.43
N GLY A 118 -1.41 2.65 -14.82
CA GLY A 118 -2.27 3.01 -15.94
C GLY A 118 -1.80 2.42 -17.27
N VAL A 119 -0.48 2.30 -17.47
CA VAL A 119 0.10 1.61 -18.63
C VAL A 119 -0.23 0.12 -18.62
N ILE A 120 -0.09 -0.56 -17.48
CA ILE A 120 -0.42 -1.99 -17.33
C ILE A 120 -1.91 -2.23 -17.59
N ASP A 121 -2.79 -1.43 -17.00
CA ASP A 121 -4.25 -1.54 -17.21
C ASP A 121 -4.61 -1.38 -18.69
N ASN A 122 -4.00 -0.41 -19.37
CA ASN A 122 -4.19 -0.20 -20.80
C ASN A 122 -3.66 -1.39 -21.63
N ILE A 123 -2.49 -1.95 -21.28
CA ILE A 123 -1.95 -3.15 -21.96
C ILE A 123 -2.94 -4.31 -21.86
N ILE A 124 -3.45 -4.59 -20.65
CA ILE A 124 -4.42 -5.67 -20.42
C ILE A 124 -5.70 -5.43 -21.23
N ARG A 125 -6.22 -4.19 -21.22
CA ARG A 125 -7.42 -3.84 -21.98
C ARG A 125 -7.24 -4.07 -23.49
N GLU A 126 -6.16 -3.57 -24.07
CA GLU A 126 -5.89 -3.76 -25.50
C GLU A 126 -5.69 -5.24 -25.84
N TRP A 127 -5.06 -6.01 -24.95
CA TRP A 127 -4.91 -7.47 -25.13
C TRP A 127 -6.25 -8.20 -25.11
N GLN A 128 -7.17 -7.83 -24.21
CA GLN A 128 -8.52 -8.39 -24.16
C GLN A 128 -9.29 -8.10 -25.46
N ILE A 129 -9.19 -6.89 -25.99
CA ILE A 129 -9.80 -6.51 -27.28
C ILE A 129 -9.25 -7.37 -28.43
N MET A 130 -7.96 -7.72 -28.41
CA MET A 130 -7.37 -8.62 -29.42
C MET A 130 -7.80 -10.08 -29.22
N ALA A 131 -7.93 -10.53 -27.97
CA ALA A 131 -8.44 -11.86 -27.63
C ALA A 131 -9.87 -12.06 -28.15
N GLU A 132 -10.74 -11.06 -28.01
CA GLU A 132 -12.10 -11.09 -28.57
C GLU A 132 -12.12 -11.21 -30.10
N LYS A 133 -11.09 -10.70 -30.77
CA LYS A 133 -10.92 -10.78 -32.24
C LYS A 133 -10.21 -12.05 -32.70
N GLY A 134 -9.68 -12.87 -31.77
CA GLY A 134 -8.89 -14.06 -32.08
C GLY A 134 -7.48 -13.75 -32.59
N GLU A 135 -6.94 -12.56 -32.32
CA GLU A 135 -5.65 -12.09 -32.81
C GLU A 135 -4.57 -12.09 -31.70
N THR A 136 -4.44 -13.20 -30.98
CA THR A 136 -3.57 -13.34 -29.80
C THR A 136 -2.23 -14.00 -30.11
N THR A 137 -1.33 -13.27 -30.78
CA THR A 137 0.08 -13.71 -30.94
C THR A 137 1.01 -12.96 -29.99
N ASP A 138 2.15 -13.58 -29.67
CA ASP A 138 3.20 -12.96 -28.85
C ASP A 138 3.69 -11.65 -29.51
N GLU A 139 3.78 -11.57 -30.84
CA GLU A 139 4.14 -10.34 -31.57
C GLU A 139 3.13 -9.22 -31.38
N LYS A 140 1.83 -9.55 -31.37
CA LYS A 140 0.76 -8.57 -31.14
C LYS A 140 0.79 -8.05 -29.71
N MET A 141 1.04 -8.93 -28.75
CA MET A 141 1.21 -8.51 -27.36
C MET A 141 2.44 -7.60 -27.19
N LYS A 142 3.56 -7.92 -27.87
CA LYS A 142 4.75 -7.05 -27.85
C LYS A 142 4.47 -5.67 -28.45
N GLU A 143 3.74 -5.61 -29.56
CA GLU A 143 3.31 -4.37 -30.21
C GLU A 143 2.46 -3.52 -29.24
N ILE A 144 1.51 -4.14 -28.53
CA ILE A 144 0.69 -3.46 -27.51
C ILE A 144 1.57 -2.91 -26.39
N VAL A 145 2.43 -3.75 -25.79
CA VAL A 145 3.31 -3.35 -24.69
C VAL A 145 4.16 -2.14 -25.09
N GLN A 146 4.79 -2.17 -26.27
CA GLN A 146 5.61 -1.07 -26.77
C GLN A 146 4.80 0.21 -27.01
N THR A 147 3.62 0.07 -27.63
CA THR A 147 2.76 1.21 -27.98
C THR A 147 2.25 1.91 -26.73
N VAL A 148 1.67 1.15 -25.81
CA VAL A 148 1.07 1.69 -24.59
C VAL A 148 2.13 2.24 -23.64
N ALA A 149 3.29 1.59 -23.51
CA ALA A 149 4.40 2.13 -22.70
C ALA A 149 4.89 3.47 -23.25
N LYS A 150 5.04 3.59 -24.58
CA LYS A 150 5.43 4.83 -25.24
C LYS A 150 4.38 5.93 -25.07
N GLU A 151 3.10 5.62 -25.23
CA GLU A 151 1.99 6.58 -25.03
C GLU A 151 1.90 7.06 -23.58
N GLY A 152 2.16 6.17 -22.62
CA GLY A 152 2.25 6.49 -21.20
C GLY A 152 3.54 7.19 -20.76
N ASN A 153 4.50 7.38 -21.69
CA ASN A 153 5.83 7.92 -21.39
C ASN A 153 6.55 7.16 -20.25
N VAL A 154 6.43 5.83 -20.26
CA VAL A 154 7.05 4.92 -19.29
C VAL A 154 8.15 4.12 -20.00
N GLU A 155 9.34 4.04 -19.41
CA GLU A 155 10.41 3.19 -19.95
C GLU A 155 10.14 1.71 -19.68
N LEU A 156 10.54 0.82 -20.60
CA LEU A 156 10.32 -0.62 -20.46
C LEU A 156 10.97 -1.21 -19.20
N ALA A 157 12.12 -0.67 -18.77
CA ALA A 157 12.77 -1.09 -17.52
C ALA A 157 11.96 -0.70 -16.28
N GLU A 158 11.35 0.49 -16.27
CA GLU A 158 10.45 0.94 -15.21
C GLU A 158 9.18 0.09 -15.17
N LEU A 159 8.60 -0.19 -16.34
CA LEU A 159 7.45 -1.08 -16.49
C LEU A 159 7.77 -2.49 -15.99
N ALA A 160 8.95 -3.03 -16.31
CA ALA A 160 9.38 -4.35 -15.85
C ALA A 160 9.46 -4.41 -14.32
N GLY A 161 10.06 -3.40 -13.68
CA GLY A 161 10.14 -3.28 -12.23
C GLY A 161 8.76 -3.18 -11.59
N ALA A 162 7.86 -2.38 -12.17
CA ALA A 162 6.48 -2.27 -11.69
C ALA A 162 5.72 -3.59 -11.79
N VAL A 163 5.82 -4.30 -12.93
CA VAL A 163 5.17 -5.61 -13.11
C VAL A 163 5.68 -6.64 -12.10
N ASP A 164 6.99 -6.69 -11.85
CA ASP A 164 7.56 -7.60 -10.84
C ASP A 164 7.08 -7.22 -9.42
N GLY A 165 6.95 -5.93 -9.11
CA GLY A 165 6.36 -5.44 -7.84
C GLY A 165 4.88 -5.80 -7.68
N PHE A 166 4.07 -5.62 -8.73
CA PHE A 166 2.66 -6.04 -8.71
C PHE A 166 2.53 -7.55 -8.49
N LYS A 167 3.34 -8.36 -9.18
CA LYS A 167 3.34 -9.82 -8.98
C LYS A 167 3.66 -10.22 -7.55
N ALA A 168 4.66 -9.60 -6.94
CA ALA A 168 5.00 -9.85 -5.54
C ALA A 168 3.83 -9.51 -4.60
N SER A 169 3.15 -8.37 -4.83
CA SER A 169 1.96 -8.03 -4.05
C SER A 169 0.81 -9.01 -4.28
N MET A 170 0.61 -9.50 -5.50
CA MET A 170 -0.39 -10.52 -5.78
C MET A 170 -0.09 -11.84 -5.05
N ASP A 171 1.18 -12.26 -4.99
CA ASP A 171 1.61 -13.43 -4.23
C ASP A 171 1.32 -13.27 -2.73
N GLU A 172 1.61 -12.10 -2.14
CA GLU A 172 1.30 -11.82 -0.74
C GLU A 172 -0.21 -11.83 -0.47
N GLN A 173 -0.99 -11.21 -1.35
CA GLN A 173 -2.45 -11.22 -1.24
C GLN A 173 -3.04 -12.62 -1.43
N ASP A 174 -2.43 -13.48 -2.25
CA ASP A 174 -2.86 -14.88 -2.42
C ASP A 174 -2.67 -15.64 -1.10
N VAL A 175 -1.52 -15.48 -0.43
CA VAL A 175 -1.27 -16.08 0.88
C VAL A 175 -2.27 -15.58 1.93
N GLN A 176 -2.55 -14.28 1.96
CA GLN A 176 -3.54 -13.71 2.87
C GLN A 176 -4.96 -14.23 2.58
N PHE A 177 -5.32 -14.37 1.31
CA PHE A 177 -6.61 -14.93 0.89
C PHE A 177 -6.74 -16.39 1.33
N GLU A 178 -5.70 -17.21 1.14
CA GLU A 178 -5.68 -18.61 1.60
C GLU A 178 -5.84 -18.72 3.11
N GLN A 179 -5.16 -17.86 3.87
CA GLN A 179 -5.30 -17.79 5.33
C GLN A 179 -6.71 -17.40 5.77
N GLN A 180 -7.30 -16.39 5.13
CA GLN A 180 -8.68 -15.96 5.42
C GLN A 180 -9.69 -17.07 5.10
N GLU A 181 -9.50 -17.78 4.00
CA GLU A 181 -10.36 -18.89 3.63
C GLU A 181 -10.24 -20.06 4.61
N GLU A 182 -9.02 -20.41 5.02
CA GLU A 182 -8.79 -21.45 6.03
C GLU A 182 -9.44 -21.07 7.36
N GLU A 183 -9.28 -19.81 7.79
CA GLU A 183 -9.92 -19.29 9.00
C GLU A 183 -11.45 -19.41 8.89
N LEU A 184 -12.06 -18.95 7.79
CA LEU A 184 -13.51 -19.03 7.56
C LEU A 184 -14.01 -20.49 7.60
N ARG A 185 -13.29 -21.41 6.97
CA ARG A 185 -13.63 -22.85 6.96
C ARG A 185 -13.44 -23.52 8.32
N SER A 186 -12.54 -23.02 9.15
CA SER A 186 -12.28 -23.55 10.50
C SER A 186 -13.33 -23.14 11.53
N ARG A 187 -14.16 -22.13 11.25
CA ARG A 187 -15.20 -21.65 12.16
C ARG A 187 -16.24 -22.75 12.43
N PRO A 188 -16.81 -22.82 13.64
CA PRO A 188 -17.82 -23.83 13.99
C PRO A 188 -19.06 -23.82 13.08
N GLU A 189 -19.39 -22.66 12.54
CA GLU A 189 -20.52 -22.44 11.64
C GLU A 189 -20.21 -22.85 10.18
N GLY A 190 -18.93 -23.09 9.87
CA GLY A 190 -18.44 -23.45 8.54
C GLY A 190 -18.68 -22.35 7.50
N VAL A 191 -18.60 -22.75 6.23
CA VAL A 191 -18.86 -21.87 5.08
C VAL A 191 -20.19 -22.29 4.45
N THR A 192 -21.08 -21.33 4.20
CA THR A 192 -22.33 -21.60 3.48
C THR A 192 -22.05 -21.88 2.00
N PRO A 193 -22.93 -22.60 1.28
CA PRO A 193 -22.73 -22.86 -0.15
C PRO A 193 -22.54 -21.59 -1.00
N GLU A 194 -23.24 -20.51 -0.64
CA GLU A 194 -23.11 -19.21 -1.31
C GLU A 194 -21.71 -18.60 -1.13
N VAL A 195 -21.20 -18.59 0.11
CA VAL A 195 -19.86 -18.09 0.39
C VAL A 195 -18.79 -18.99 -0.23
N ASP A 196 -19.03 -20.30 -0.30
CA ASP A 196 -18.11 -21.26 -0.95
C ASP A 196 -18.02 -21.01 -2.47
N GLU A 197 -19.14 -20.68 -3.10
CA GLU A 197 -19.18 -20.29 -4.52
C GLU A 197 -18.46 -18.95 -4.74
N GLU A 198 -18.69 -17.95 -3.88
CA GLU A 198 -17.98 -16.66 -3.93
C GLU A 198 -16.47 -16.83 -3.78
N LEU A 199 -16.01 -17.64 -2.81
CA LEU A 199 -14.59 -17.98 -2.63
C LEU A 199 -14.00 -18.62 -3.89
N THR A 200 -14.75 -19.52 -4.52
CA THR A 200 -14.33 -20.17 -5.77
C THR A 200 -14.22 -19.18 -6.94
N GLN A 201 -15.18 -18.27 -7.07
CA GLN A 201 -15.15 -17.21 -8.08
C GLN A 201 -13.95 -16.28 -7.85
N MET A 202 -13.73 -15.86 -6.60
CA MET A 202 -12.57 -15.03 -6.23
C MET A 202 -11.24 -15.70 -6.57
N ARG A 203 -11.06 -17.00 -6.24
CA ARG A 203 -9.87 -17.77 -6.64
C ARG A 203 -9.65 -17.75 -8.15
N THR A 204 -10.72 -17.96 -8.91
CA THR A 204 -10.66 -17.97 -10.38
C THR A 204 -10.24 -16.60 -10.92
N MET A 205 -10.82 -15.52 -10.40
CA MET A 205 -10.47 -14.15 -10.80
C MET A 205 -9.02 -13.80 -10.46
N ARG A 206 -8.55 -14.15 -9.26
CA ARG A 206 -7.17 -13.92 -8.82
C ARG A 206 -6.16 -14.66 -9.70
N LEU A 207 -6.42 -15.93 -10.01
CA LEU A 207 -5.59 -16.72 -10.91
C LEU A 207 -5.51 -16.10 -12.31
N ALA A 208 -6.67 -15.74 -12.89
CA ALA A 208 -6.71 -15.11 -14.20
C ALA A 208 -5.94 -13.79 -14.24
N ALA A 209 -6.07 -12.93 -13.21
CA ALA A 209 -5.32 -11.70 -13.11
C ALA A 209 -3.80 -11.96 -13.06
N LYS A 210 -3.37 -12.99 -12.32
CA LYS A 210 -1.96 -13.37 -12.18
C LYS A 210 -1.38 -13.86 -13.50
N GLU A 211 -2.14 -14.66 -14.25
CA GLU A 211 -1.75 -15.13 -15.58
C GLU A 211 -1.54 -13.96 -16.55
N GLN A 212 -2.44 -12.97 -16.54
CA GLN A 212 -2.27 -11.75 -17.35
C GLN A 212 -0.98 -11.01 -16.97
N MET A 213 -0.70 -10.87 -15.67
CA MET A 213 0.49 -10.15 -15.21
C MET A 213 1.80 -10.89 -15.54
N VAL A 214 1.77 -12.22 -15.47
CA VAL A 214 2.89 -13.06 -15.92
C VAL A 214 3.13 -12.89 -17.42
N LEU A 215 2.07 -12.85 -18.23
CA LEU A 215 2.17 -12.63 -19.68
C LEU A 215 2.77 -11.25 -19.99
N VAL A 216 2.23 -10.19 -19.38
CA VAL A 216 2.78 -8.82 -19.53
C VAL A 216 4.26 -8.80 -19.16
N GLY A 217 4.62 -9.36 -18.00
CA GLY A 217 6.01 -9.42 -17.54
C GLY A 217 6.93 -10.21 -18.46
N LYS A 218 6.47 -11.34 -19.01
CA LYS A 218 7.21 -12.12 -20.02
C LYS A 218 7.48 -11.25 -21.26
N MET A 219 6.46 -10.57 -21.76
CA MET A 219 6.56 -9.78 -22.99
C MET A 219 7.47 -8.57 -22.83
N VAL A 220 7.37 -7.83 -21.71
CA VAL A 220 8.28 -6.72 -21.39
C VAL A 220 9.74 -7.21 -21.39
N LYS A 221 10.01 -8.36 -20.76
CA LYS A 221 11.37 -8.95 -20.69
C LYS A 221 11.90 -9.44 -22.04
N GLU A 222 11.03 -9.87 -22.95
CA GLU A 222 11.42 -10.28 -24.31
C GLU A 222 11.62 -9.11 -25.28
N ILE A 223 11.07 -7.94 -24.98
CA ILE A 223 11.26 -6.72 -25.78
C ILE A 223 12.58 -6.03 -25.45
N MET A 224 12.95 -6.02 -24.17
CA MET A 224 14.18 -5.43 -23.65
C MET A 224 15.43 -6.17 -24.13
#